data_AF-A0A7S0M350-F1
#
_entry.id   AF-A0A7S0M350-F1
#
_cell.length_a   1.000
_cell.length_b   1.000
_cell.length_c   1.000
_cell.angle_alpha   90.00
_cell.angle_beta   90.00
_cell.angle_gamma   90.00
#
_symmetry.space_group_name_H-M   'P 1'
#
loop_
_entity.id
_entity.type
_entity.pdbx_description
1 polymer ?
#
loop_
_entity_poly.entity_id
_entity_poly.type
_entity_poly.pdbx_seq_one_letter_code
_entity_poly.pdbx_strand_id
1 'polypeptide(L)'
;VYRYYNNFDHDHVYTSDYKKWGKGGSYRTPDGEHGYTYEGVAFYIYKSPTQGMSPVYAFVDPKNGNKVFTMSSTTSGPHSDGFRLQGVVGYAGCTPSANDGMAAAASAGG
;
A
#
# COMPACT_ATOMS: atom_id res chain seq x y z
N VAL A 1 5.24 2.05 -2.10
CA VAL A 1 4.52 0.76 -2.03
C VAL A 1 4.60 0.08 -3.39
N TYR A 2 4.85 -1.22 -3.40
CA TYR A 2 5.09 -2.04 -4.57
C TYR A 2 3.92 -2.98 -4.80
N ARG A 3 3.56 -3.22 -6.06
CA ARG A 3 2.51 -4.17 -6.46
C ARG A 3 3.13 -5.40 -7.10
N TYR A 4 2.59 -6.55 -6.74
CA TYR A 4 2.92 -7.83 -7.35
C TYR A 4 1.63 -8.55 -7.73
N TYR A 5 1.67 -9.31 -8.82
CA TYR A 5 0.51 -10.02 -9.38
C TYR A 5 0.80 -11.51 -9.53
N ASN A 6 -0.14 -12.35 -9.08
CA ASN A 6 -0.12 -13.78 -9.29
C ASN A 6 -1.05 -14.12 -10.47
N ASN A 7 -0.48 -14.62 -11.56
CA ASN A 7 -1.22 -14.96 -12.79
C ASN A 7 -2.02 -16.27 -12.69
N PHE A 8 -1.77 -17.10 -11.66
CA PHE A 8 -2.53 -18.32 -11.42
C PHE A 8 -3.86 -17.98 -10.73
N ASP A 9 -3.78 -17.33 -9.57
CA ASP A 9 -4.97 -16.97 -8.76
C ASP A 9 -5.60 -15.62 -9.17
N HIS A 10 -4.99 -14.92 -10.14
CA HIS A 10 -5.38 -13.58 -10.58
C HIS A 10 -5.43 -12.55 -9.44
N ASP A 11 -4.52 -12.67 -8.49
CA ASP A 11 -4.50 -11.91 -7.24
C ASP A 11 -3.37 -10.88 -7.17
N HIS A 12 -3.61 -9.77 -6.46
CA HIS A 12 -2.65 -8.70 -6.27
C HIS A 12 -2.23 -8.57 -4.80
N VAL A 13 -0.93 -8.41 -4.57
CA VAL A 13 -0.37 -8.10 -3.26
C VAL A 13 0.42 -6.81 -3.30
N TYR A 14 0.28 -6.03 -2.23
CA TYR A 14 0.90 -4.72 -2.06
C TYR A 14 1.83 -4.72 -0.84
N THR A 15 3.07 -4.24 -0.98
CA THR A 15 4.04 -4.19 0.13
C THR A 15 4.91 -2.94 0.10
N SER A 16 5.24 -2.39 1.26
CA SER A 16 6.24 -1.32 1.42
C SER A 16 7.66 -1.87 1.58
N ASP A 17 7.79 -3.17 1.86
CA ASP A 17 9.08 -3.83 2.07
C ASP A 17 9.61 -4.40 0.76
N TYR A 18 10.37 -3.56 0.03
CA TYR A 18 11.08 -3.98 -1.17
C TYR A 18 12.15 -5.03 -0.87
N LYS A 19 12.76 -5.04 0.32
CA LYS A 19 13.87 -5.95 0.61
C LYS A 19 13.38 -7.38 0.79
N LYS A 20 12.17 -7.54 1.34
CA LYS A 20 11.55 -8.86 1.51
C LYS A 20 11.04 -9.47 0.19
N TRP A 21 10.77 -8.67 -0.86
CA TRP A 21 10.12 -9.15 -2.11
C TRP A 21 10.79 -8.70 -3.43
N GLY A 22 11.78 -7.81 -3.43
CA GLY A 22 12.64 -7.43 -4.56
C GLY A 22 12.02 -7.29 -5.96
N LYS A 23 12.85 -7.28 -7.00
CA LYS A 23 12.40 -7.38 -8.41
C LYS A 23 12.05 -8.83 -8.80
N GLY A 24 12.34 -9.80 -7.92
CA GLY A 24 12.18 -11.24 -8.16
C GLY A 24 11.69 -12.02 -6.94
N GLY A 25 11.02 -11.36 -5.99
CA GLY A 25 10.49 -12.02 -4.80
C GLY A 25 9.28 -12.85 -5.15
N SER A 26 9.59 -14.12 -5.38
CA SER A 26 8.66 -15.20 -5.23
C SER A 26 8.22 -15.22 -3.77
N TYR A 27 7.07 -14.63 -3.45
CA TYR A 27 6.19 -15.40 -2.58
C TYR A 27 5.80 -16.60 -3.41
N ARG A 28 6.55 -17.68 -3.22
CA ARG A 28 6.11 -19.01 -3.60
C ARG A 28 4.94 -19.31 -2.68
N THR A 29 3.78 -19.56 -3.27
CA THR A 29 2.77 -20.38 -2.60
C THR A 29 3.46 -21.63 -2.03
N PRO A 30 2.96 -22.24 -0.95
CA PRO A 30 3.64 -23.36 -0.27
C PRO A 30 4.04 -24.52 -1.20
N ASP A 31 3.39 -24.66 -2.35
CA ASP A 31 3.66 -25.62 -3.43
C ASP A 31 4.85 -25.23 -4.35
N GLY A 32 5.32 -23.99 -4.32
CA GLY A 32 6.48 -23.52 -5.05
C GLY A 32 6.31 -23.30 -6.56
N GLU A 33 5.13 -23.54 -7.12
CA GLU A 33 4.90 -23.48 -8.56
C GLU A 33 4.33 -22.13 -9.02
N HIS A 34 3.69 -21.38 -8.12
CA HIS A 34 3.03 -20.12 -8.43
C HIS A 34 3.68 -18.97 -7.66
N GLY A 35 4.17 -17.99 -8.42
CA GLY A 35 4.93 -16.86 -7.90
C GLY A 35 4.27 -15.53 -8.25
N TYR A 36 4.33 -14.60 -7.32
CA TYR A 36 3.95 -13.21 -7.57
C TYR A 36 5.00 -12.51 -8.45
N THR A 37 4.57 -11.93 -9.56
CA THR A 37 5.40 -11.15 -10.49
C THR A 37 5.36 -9.68 -10.11
N TYR A 38 6.54 -9.05 -9.99
CA TYR A 38 6.63 -7.62 -9.71
C TYR A 38 6.10 -6.79 -10.87
N GLU A 39 5.08 -5.96 -10.62
CA GLU A 39 4.49 -5.09 -11.64
C GLU A 39 4.98 -3.64 -11.57
N GLY A 40 5.60 -3.24 -10.46
CA GLY A 40 6.12 -1.88 -10.30
C GLY A 40 5.77 -1.22 -8.97
N VAL A 41 5.90 0.10 -8.96
CA VAL A 41 5.49 0.96 -7.85
C VAL A 41 3.99 1.24 -7.98
N ALA A 42 3.22 0.92 -6.94
CA ALA A 42 1.79 1.20 -6.88
C ALA A 42 1.53 2.68 -6.56
N PHE A 43 2.18 3.17 -5.49
CA PHE A 43 2.07 4.55 -5.01
C PHE A 43 3.21 4.86 -4.02
N TYR A 44 3.43 6.14 -3.77
CA TYR A 44 4.44 6.64 -2.82
C TYR A 44 3.79 7.01 -1.49
N ILE A 45 4.55 6.86 -0.40
CA ILE A 45 4.19 7.27 0.95
C ILE A 45 5.42 7.86 1.63
N TYR A 46 5.19 8.82 2.53
CA TYR A 46 6.24 9.41 3.36
C TYR A 46 6.40 8.60 4.64
N LYS A 47 7.64 8.44 5.13
CA LYS A 47 7.92 7.74 6.39
C LYS A 47 7.49 8.54 7.62
N SER A 48 7.56 9.86 7.54
CA SER A 48 7.26 10.77 8.64
C SER A 48 6.10 11.68 8.24
N PRO A 49 5.20 12.01 9.18
CA PRO A 49 4.12 12.93 8.91
C PRO A 49 4.68 14.33 8.66
N THR A 50 4.22 14.98 7.60
CA THR A 50 4.43 16.42 7.35
C THR A 50 3.07 17.11 7.44
N GLN A 51 3.06 18.43 7.65
CA GLN A 51 1.84 19.23 7.67
C GLN A 51 0.99 18.97 6.41
N GLY A 52 -0.30 18.68 6.61
CA GLY A 52 -1.23 18.36 5.52
C GLY A 52 -1.22 16.90 5.05
N MET A 53 -0.51 16.00 5.72
CA MET A 53 -0.52 14.56 5.42
C MET A 53 -1.42 13.77 6.37
N SER A 54 -2.06 12.75 5.82
CA SER A 54 -2.88 11.79 6.55
C SER A 54 -2.18 10.42 6.65
N PRO A 55 -2.39 9.66 7.73
CA PRO A 55 -1.86 8.31 7.85
C PRO A 55 -2.48 7.37 6.81
N VAL A 56 -1.67 6.50 6.24
CA VAL A 56 -2.09 5.36 5.43
C VAL A 56 -1.99 4.11 6.29
N TYR A 57 -3.12 3.45 6.48
CA TYR A 57 -3.25 2.21 7.24
C TYR A 57 -3.15 1.01 6.31
N ALA A 58 -2.47 -0.03 6.76
CA ALA A 58 -2.49 -1.34 6.13
C ALA A 58 -3.41 -2.27 6.93
N PHE A 59 -4.28 -2.95 6.21
CA PHE A 59 -5.06 -4.08 6.69
C PHE A 59 -4.53 -5.34 6.02
N VAL A 60 -4.46 -6.45 6.76
CA VAL A 60 -3.94 -7.74 6.28
C VAL A 60 -4.99 -8.84 6.45
N ASP A 61 -5.18 -9.66 5.42
CA ASP A 61 -5.94 -10.90 5.53
C ASP A 61 -5.08 -11.94 6.26
N PRO A 62 -5.48 -12.43 7.43
CA PRO A 62 -4.73 -13.45 8.15
C PRO A 62 -4.66 -14.81 7.41
N LYS A 63 -5.52 -15.06 6.42
CA LYS A 63 -5.59 -16.34 5.70
C LYS A 63 -4.47 -16.50 4.68
N ASN A 64 -4.19 -15.44 3.91
CA ASN A 64 -3.24 -15.48 2.79
C ASN A 64 -2.17 -14.38 2.84
N GLY A 65 -2.29 -13.41 3.76
CA GLY A 65 -1.35 -12.31 3.91
C GLY A 65 -1.59 -11.13 2.95
N ASN A 66 -2.70 -11.13 2.20
CA ASN A 66 -3.05 -10.05 1.29
C ASN A 66 -3.27 -8.74 2.05
N LYS A 67 -2.93 -7.62 1.42
CA LYS A 67 -2.98 -6.31 2.07
C LYS A 67 -3.84 -5.32 1.31
N VAL A 68 -4.62 -4.57 2.06
CA VAL A 68 -5.35 -3.39 1.58
C VAL A 68 -4.81 -2.16 2.28
N PHE A 69 -4.62 -1.09 1.52
CA PHE A 69 -4.14 0.20 2.01
C PHE A 69 -5.26 1.22 1.93
N THR A 70 -5.51 1.92 3.03
CA THR A 70 -6.63 2.85 3.17
C THR A 70 -6.21 4.04 4.04
N MET A 71 -6.85 5.20 3.84
CA MET A 71 -6.70 6.35 4.73
C MET A 71 -7.66 6.29 5.93
N SER A 72 -8.47 5.24 6.04
CA SER A 72 -9.35 4.98 7.19
C SER A 72 -8.70 4.00 8.17
N SER A 73 -8.75 4.31 9.47
CA SER A 73 -8.27 3.41 10.53
C SER A 73 -9.27 2.34 10.92
N THR A 74 -10.53 2.46 10.51
CA THR A 74 -11.65 1.61 10.97
C THR A 74 -12.20 0.70 9.87
N THR A 75 -12.00 1.06 8.60
CA THR A 75 -12.58 0.32 7.47
C THR A 75 -11.53 0.08 6.41
N SER A 76 -11.28 -1.20 6.12
CA SER A 76 -10.41 -1.66 5.03
C SER A 76 -11.02 -1.39 3.64
N GLY A 77 -12.35 -1.32 3.55
CA GLY A 77 -13.09 -1.10 2.31
C GLY A 77 -14.00 -2.29 1.98
N PRO A 78 -14.71 -2.23 0.85
CA PRO A 78 -15.54 -3.35 0.39
C PRO A 78 -14.68 -4.60 0.12
N HIS A 79 -15.28 -5.79 0.27
CA HIS A 79 -14.65 -7.09 0.02
C HIS A 79 -13.38 -7.37 0.85
N SER A 80 -13.24 -6.72 2.01
CA SER A 80 -12.10 -6.88 2.92
C SER A 80 -12.54 -7.48 4.26
N ASP A 81 -13.60 -8.28 4.24
CA ASP A 81 -14.19 -8.91 5.41
C ASP A 81 -13.19 -9.85 6.08
N GLY A 82 -12.96 -9.63 7.38
CA GLY A 82 -12.02 -10.44 8.16
C GLY A 82 -10.57 -9.96 8.11
N PHE A 83 -10.23 -8.95 7.30
CA PHE A 83 -8.91 -8.31 7.36
C PHE A 83 -8.68 -7.69 8.74
N ARG A 84 -7.43 -7.72 9.21
CA ARG A 84 -7.00 -7.17 10.49
C ARG A 84 -6.15 -5.93 10.27
N LEU A 85 -6.38 -4.89 11.07
CA LEU A 85 -5.54 -3.70 11.05
C LEU A 85 -4.11 -4.08 11.45
N GLN A 86 -3.15 -3.86 10.55
CA GLN A 86 -1.71 -4.02 10.81
C GLN A 86 -1.10 -2.72 11.37
N GLY A 87 -1.70 -1.57 11.05
CA GLY A 87 -1.29 -0.26 11.56
C GLY A 87 -0.91 0.73 10.46
N VAL A 88 -0.25 1.82 10.84
CA VAL A 88 0.19 2.86 9.91
C VAL A 88 1.46 2.40 9.19
N VAL A 89 1.45 2.46 7.86
CA VAL A 89 2.62 2.12 7.03
C VAL A 89 3.38 3.34 6.52
N GLY A 90 2.75 4.50 6.58
CA GLY A 90 3.33 5.79 6.20
C GLY A 90 2.24 6.84 6.10
N TYR A 91 2.58 7.95 5.48
CA TYR A 91 1.71 9.11 5.36
C TYR A 91 1.55 9.49 3.89
N ALA A 92 0.32 9.80 3.49
CA ALA A 92 -0.02 10.36 2.20
C ALA A 92 -0.85 11.61 2.47
N GLY A 93 -0.46 12.71 1.83
CA GLY A 93 -1.22 13.95 1.90
C GLY A 93 -1.66 14.37 0.52
N CYS A 94 -2.70 15.20 0.48
CA CYS A 94 -2.89 16.14 -0.61
C CYS A 94 -1.89 17.29 -0.44
N THR A 95 -0.59 16.99 -0.40
CA THR A 95 0.38 18.00 -0.83
C THR A 95 0.42 17.80 -2.33
N PRO A 96 -0.19 18.70 -3.12
CA PRO A 96 -0.06 18.55 -4.55
C PRO A 96 1.43 18.55 -4.88
N SER A 97 1.87 17.52 -5.58
CA SER A 97 3.22 17.58 -6.12
C SER A 97 3.25 18.77 -7.07
N ALA A 98 4.38 19.48 -7.14
CA ALA A 98 4.55 20.60 -8.07
C ALA A 98 4.26 20.21 -9.54
N ASN A 99 4.16 18.91 -9.80
CA ASN A 99 3.94 18.30 -11.10
C ASN A 99 2.47 17.94 -11.36
N ASP A 100 1.58 18.08 -10.36
CA ASP A 100 0.19 17.59 -10.44
C ASP A 100 -0.79 18.71 -10.84
N GLY A 101 -0.31 19.93 -11.11
CA GLY A 101 -1.10 21.06 -11.59
C GLY A 101 -2.14 21.62 -10.61
N MET A 102 -2.34 20.99 -9.45
CA MET A 102 -3.15 21.50 -8.36
C MET A 102 -2.24 22.38 -7.49
N ALA A 103 -2.42 23.70 -7.47
CA ALA A 103 -1.62 24.53 -6.58
C ALA A 103 -1.87 24.12 -5.11
N ALA A 104 -0.81 24.00 -4.33
CA ALA A 104 -0.92 23.86 -2.87
C ALA A 104 -1.70 25.09 -2.38
N ALA A 105 -2.94 24.89 -1.96
CA ALA A 105 -3.64 25.91 -1.21
C ALA A 105 -2.85 26.07 0.10
N ALA A 106 -1.99 27.07 0.13
CA ALA A 106 -1.35 27.52 1.34
C ALA A 106 -2.46 27.89 2.33
N SER A 107 -2.72 27.04 3.32
CA SER A 107 -3.41 27.49 4.51
C SER A 107 -2.44 28.39 5.27
N ALA A 108 -2.49 29.67 4.93
CA ALA A 108 -1.88 30.75 5.68
C ALA A 108 -2.40 30.69 7.13
N GLY A 109 -1.51 30.33 8.04
CA GLY A 109 -1.65 30.64 9.45
C GLY A 109 -0.87 31.92 9.74
N GLY A 110 -1.56 32.93 10.24
CA GLY A 110 -1.03 34.24 10.61
C GLY A 110 -2.14 35.27 10.71
#